data_AF-A0A0V0ZRN0-F1
#
_entry.id   AF-A0A0V0ZRN0-F1
#
_cell.length_a   1.000
_cell.length_b   1.000
_cell.length_c   1.000
_cell.angle_alpha   90.00
_cell.angle_beta   90.00
_cell.angle_gamma   90.00
#
_symmetry.space_group_name_H-M   'P 1'
#
loop_
_entity.id
_entity.type
_entity.pdbx_description
1 polymer ?
#
loop_
_entity_poly.entity_id
_entity_poly.type
_entity_poly.pdbx_seq_one_letter_code
_entity_poly.pdbx_strand_id
1 'polypeptide(L)'
;MIRLPVVHAMAHGEKGKTKLVNCLLDSGSVRSLIRTDVADELKLQGWTSDITVNGVNGLKVRIPDVRCVRFRLTPVLSEGLEPLQEGNELMALSLLSLCDGLVATPTPLFCKDNIHRYS
;
A
#
# COMPACT_ATOMS: atom_id res chain seq x y z
N MET A 1 7.61 -2.85 19.24
CA MET A 1 7.64 -3.13 17.79
C MET A 1 6.42 -3.96 17.47
N ILE A 2 5.46 -3.40 16.71
CA ILE A 2 4.28 -4.16 16.27
C ILE A 2 4.70 -4.94 15.02
N ARG A 3 4.50 -6.25 15.04
CA ARG A 3 4.68 -7.10 13.85
C ARG A 3 3.32 -7.27 13.20
N LEU A 4 3.22 -6.88 11.93
CA LEU A 4 2.02 -7.15 11.14
C LEU A 4 1.95 -8.66 10.83
N PRO A 5 0.75 -9.27 10.90
CA PRO A 5 0.55 -10.62 10.40
C PRO A 5 0.92 -10.71 8.92
N VAL A 6 1.54 -11.81 8.53
CA VAL A 6 1.85 -12.13 7.13
C VAL A 6 0.99 -13.31 6.71
N VAL A 7 0.33 -13.19 5.57
CA VAL A 7 -0.38 -14.30 4.93
C VAL A 7 0.13 -14.49 3.52
N HIS A 8 0.11 -15.73 3.03
CA HIS A 8 0.39 -16.04 1.64
C HIS A 8 -0.91 -16.04 0.85
N ALA A 9 -0.90 -15.38 -0.31
CA ALA A 9 -2.04 -15.35 -1.22
C ALA A 9 -1.56 -15.51 -2.66
N MET A 10 -2.42 -16.03 -3.51
CA MET A 10 -2.20 -15.99 -4.94
C MET A 10 -2.77 -14.67 -5.48
N ALA A 11 -1.92 -13.84 -6.05
CA ALA A 11 -2.33 -12.64 -6.78
C ALA A 11 -2.58 -12.97 -8.24
N HIS A 12 -3.68 -12.46 -8.79
CA HIS A 12 -4.11 -12.70 -10.16
C HIS A 12 -4.02 -11.40 -10.95
N GLY A 13 -3.39 -11.48 -12.11
CA GLY A 13 -3.24 -10.39 -13.05
C GLY A 13 -3.80 -10.72 -14.43
N GLU A 14 -3.36 -9.95 -15.42
CA GLU A 14 -3.89 -10.03 -16.77
C GLU A 14 -3.51 -11.33 -17.46
N LYS A 15 -4.37 -11.79 -18.40
CA LYS A 15 -4.11 -12.95 -19.26
C LYS A 15 -3.74 -14.23 -18.50
N GLY A 16 -4.36 -14.44 -17.33
CA GLY A 16 -4.15 -15.64 -16.50
C GLY A 16 -2.84 -15.64 -15.70
N LYS A 17 -2.12 -14.51 -15.66
CA LYS A 17 -0.90 -14.42 -14.84
C LYS A 17 -1.24 -14.51 -13.37
N THR A 18 -0.45 -15.29 -12.65
CA THR A 18 -0.57 -15.42 -11.19
C THR A 18 0.79 -15.36 -10.53
N LYS A 19 0.83 -14.92 -9.27
CA LYS A 19 2.04 -14.88 -8.46
C LYS A 19 1.70 -15.15 -6.99
N LEU A 20 2.44 -16.06 -6.36
CA LEU A 20 2.42 -16.22 -4.92
C LEU A 20 3.04 -14.99 -4.27
N VAL A 21 2.29 -14.31 -3.40
CA VAL A 21 2.72 -13.07 -2.73
C VAL A 21 2.57 -13.19 -1.22
N ASN A 22 3.45 -12.49 -0.52
CA ASN A 22 3.33 -12.25 0.91
C ASN A 22 2.52 -10.98 1.12
N CYS A 23 1.41 -11.08 1.85
CA CYS A 23 0.56 -9.95 2.20
C CYS A 23 0.77 -9.60 3.68
N LEU A 24 1.13 -8.34 3.95
CA LEU A 24 1.10 -7.77 5.29
C LEU A 24 -0.33 -7.30 5.58
N LEU A 25 -0.95 -7.84 6.62
CA LEU A 25 -2.31 -7.43 7.02
C LEU A 25 -2.22 -6.24 7.96
N ASP A 26 -2.44 -5.05 7.41
CA ASP A 26 -2.47 -3.79 8.14
C ASP A 26 -3.89 -3.22 8.19
N SER A 27 -4.60 -3.48 9.28
CA SER A 27 -5.95 -2.94 9.50
C SER A 27 -5.97 -1.43 9.72
N GLY A 28 -4.81 -0.80 9.98
CA GLY A 28 -4.69 0.66 10.07
C GLY A 28 -4.64 1.34 8.69
N SER A 29 -4.41 0.59 7.63
CA SER A 29 -4.35 1.11 6.26
C SER A 29 -5.73 1.16 5.61
N VAL A 30 -6.08 2.34 5.07
CA VAL A 30 -7.34 2.58 4.32
C VAL A 30 -7.28 2.16 2.85
N ARG A 31 -6.09 1.82 2.36
CA ARG A 31 -5.80 1.42 0.98
C ARG A 31 -4.72 0.36 1.00
N SER A 32 -4.84 -0.61 0.10
CA SER A 32 -3.80 -1.61 -0.12
C SER A 32 -2.61 -1.00 -0.85
N LEU A 33 -1.42 -1.55 -0.62
CA LEU A 33 -0.21 -1.23 -1.35
C LEU A 33 0.30 -2.49 -2.05
N ILE A 34 0.82 -2.32 -3.25
CA ILE A 34 1.48 -3.38 -4.01
C ILE A 34 2.83 -2.86 -4.49
N ARG A 35 3.84 -3.73 -4.48
CA ARG A 35 5.13 -3.35 -5.07
C ARG A 35 4.98 -3.25 -6.58
N THR A 36 5.62 -2.23 -7.17
CA THR A 36 5.55 -1.99 -8.61
C THR A 36 6.08 -3.16 -9.43
N ASP A 37 7.17 -3.80 -8.99
CA ASP A 37 7.72 -4.97 -9.69
C ASP A 37 6.73 -6.15 -9.73
N VAL A 38 6.01 -6.39 -8.63
CA VAL A 38 4.94 -7.40 -8.57
C VAL A 38 3.79 -7.02 -9.50
N ALA A 39 3.36 -5.75 -9.50
CA ALA A 39 2.30 -5.29 -10.39
C ALA A 39 2.68 -5.42 -11.87
N ASP A 40 3.94 -5.16 -12.22
CA ASP A 40 4.46 -5.26 -13.59
C ASP A 40 4.63 -6.70 -14.06
N GLU A 41 5.01 -7.60 -13.16
CA GLU A 41 5.08 -9.04 -13.44
C GLU A 41 3.70 -9.59 -13.77
N LEU A 42 2.71 -9.24 -12.94
CA LEU A 42 1.28 -9.56 -13.10
C LEU A 42 0.61 -8.80 -14.26
N LYS A 43 1.31 -7.82 -14.86
CA LYS A 43 0.81 -6.98 -15.95
C LYS A 43 -0.47 -6.23 -15.60
N LEU A 44 -0.64 -5.84 -14.34
CA LEU A 44 -1.84 -5.16 -13.87
C LEU A 44 -2.02 -3.83 -14.61
N GLN A 45 -3.17 -3.63 -15.23
CA GLN A 45 -3.53 -2.32 -15.76
C GLN A 45 -3.79 -1.35 -14.61
N GLY A 46 -3.41 -0.10 -14.81
CA GLY A 46 -3.58 0.92 -13.80
C GLY A 46 -3.80 2.30 -14.41
N TRP A 47 -4.31 3.20 -13.58
CA TRP A 47 -4.46 4.62 -13.90
C TRP A 47 -3.63 5.45 -12.92
N THR A 48 -3.30 6.68 -13.29
CA THR A 48 -2.58 7.61 -12.40
C THR A 48 -3.56 8.43 -11.58
N SER A 49 -3.20 8.72 -10.33
CA SER A 49 -3.99 9.54 -9.43
C SER A 49 -3.10 10.29 -8.44
N ASP A 50 -3.44 11.54 -8.17
CA ASP A 50 -2.88 12.31 -7.07
C ASP A 50 -3.43 11.78 -5.74
N ILE A 51 -2.55 11.39 -4.82
CA ILE A 51 -2.94 10.89 -3.50
C ILE A 51 -2.39 11.77 -2.38
N THR A 52 -3.05 11.74 -1.24
CA THR A 52 -2.51 12.25 0.02
C THR A 52 -2.34 11.11 1.00
N VAL A 53 -1.10 10.86 1.42
CA VAL A 53 -0.77 9.83 2.43
C VAL A 53 -0.77 10.50 3.80
N ASN A 54 -1.61 9.99 4.70
CA ASN A 54 -1.60 10.36 6.12
C ASN A 54 -0.71 9.34 6.86
N GLY A 55 0.49 9.77 7.23
CA GLY A 55 1.43 8.98 8.00
C GLY A 55 1.25 9.17 9.52
N VAL A 56 2.18 8.60 10.27
CA VAL A 56 2.25 8.76 11.73
C VAL A 56 2.53 10.20 12.12
N ASN A 57 2.20 10.58 13.36
CA ASN A 57 2.43 11.92 13.92
C ASN A 57 1.80 13.08 13.11
N GLY A 58 0.74 12.80 12.36
CA GLY A 58 0.05 13.82 11.56
C GLY A 58 0.79 14.22 10.28
N LEU A 59 1.84 13.49 9.88
CA LEU A 59 2.50 13.70 8.60
C LEU A 59 1.50 13.55 7.45
N LYS A 60 1.43 14.56 6.59
CA LYS A 60 0.60 14.53 5.38
C LYS A 60 1.47 14.84 4.17
N VAL A 61 1.51 13.91 3.22
CA VAL A 61 2.32 14.06 2.00
C VAL A 61 1.41 13.91 0.79
N ARG A 62 1.45 14.91 -0.10
CA ARG A 62 0.84 14.79 -1.43
C ARG A 62 1.83 14.12 -2.36
N ILE A 63 1.40 13.08 -3.04
CA ILE A 63 2.19 12.36 -4.04
C ILE A 63 1.40 12.41 -5.35
N PRO A 64 1.88 13.14 -6.37
CA PRO A 64 1.22 13.20 -7.65
C PRO A 64 1.44 11.92 -8.46
N ASP A 65 0.57 11.68 -9.45
CA ASP A 65 0.73 10.65 -10.48
C ASP A 65 1.03 9.23 -9.98
N VAL A 66 0.49 8.85 -8.82
CA VAL A 66 0.65 7.50 -8.28
C VAL A 66 -0.18 6.52 -9.10
N ARG A 67 0.44 5.42 -9.53
CA ARG A 67 -0.27 4.35 -10.24
C ARG A 67 -1.17 3.58 -9.28
N CYS A 68 -2.45 3.58 -9.57
CA CYS A 68 -3.48 2.75 -8.94
C CYS A 68 -3.76 1.53 -9.82
N VAL A 69 -3.81 0.34 -9.23
CA VAL A 69 -4.11 -0.91 -9.93
C VAL A 69 -5.27 -1.65 -9.27
N ARG A 70 -6.00 -2.44 -10.06
CA ARG A 70 -7.00 -3.38 -9.56
C ARG A 70 -6.53 -4.81 -9.83
N PHE A 71 -6.65 -5.68 -8.84
CA PHE A 71 -6.25 -7.10 -8.96
C PHE A 71 -7.04 -7.96 -7.97
N ARG A 72 -6.97 -9.27 -8.15
CA ARG A 72 -7.66 -10.24 -7.29
C ARG A 72 -6.66 -11.04 -6.46
N LEU A 73 -6.98 -11.24 -5.18
CA LEU A 73 -6.32 -12.20 -4.31
C LEU A 73 -7.21 -13.42 -4.07
N THR A 74 -6.63 -14.61 -4.14
CA THR A 74 -7.28 -15.84 -3.65
C THR A 74 -6.40 -16.48 -2.57
N PRO A 75 -7.00 -17.22 -1.63
CA PRO A 75 -6.24 -18.08 -0.72
C PRO A 75 -5.34 -19.04 -1.50
N VAL A 76 -4.20 -19.40 -0.90
CA VAL A 76 -3.41 -20.53 -1.39
C VAL A 76 -4.12 -21.80 -0.94
N LEU A 77 -4.58 -22.61 -1.90
CA LEU A 77 -5.21 -23.88 -1.56
C LEU A 77 -4.16 -24.92 -1.19
N SER A 78 -4.53 -25.78 -0.25
CA SER A 78 -3.82 -27.04 -0.03
C SER A 78 -4.15 -28.02 -1.15
N GLU A 79 -3.23 -28.93 -1.47
CA GLU A 79 -3.42 -29.93 -2.52
C GLU A 79 -4.74 -30.71 -2.34
N GLY A 80 -5.50 -30.86 -3.42
CA GLY A 80 -6.76 -31.61 -3.44
C GLY A 80 -8.04 -30.78 -3.24
N LEU A 81 -7.93 -29.46 -3.08
CA LEU A 81 -9.09 -28.56 -3.06
C LEU A 81 -9.20 -27.76 -4.35
N GLU A 82 -10.42 -27.68 -4.90
CA GLU A 82 -10.70 -26.88 -6.09
C GLU A 82 -10.37 -25.40 -5.86
N PRO A 83 -9.79 -24.70 -6.87
CA PRO A 83 -9.64 -23.26 -6.87
C PRO A 83 -10.89 -22.53 -6.39
N LEU A 84 -10.80 -21.82 -5.26
CA LEU A 84 -11.84 -20.85 -4.91
C LEU A 84 -11.86 -19.82 -6.03
N GLN A 85 -12.88 -19.89 -6.89
CA GLN A 85 -13.03 -18.94 -8.01
C GLN A 85 -13.34 -17.54 -7.49
N GLU A 86 -13.89 -17.46 -6.29
CA GLU A 86 -14.24 -16.22 -5.60
C GLU A 86 -13.02 -15.68 -4.85
N GLY A 87 -12.41 -14.63 -5.39
CA GLY A 87 -11.29 -13.94 -4.77
C GLY A 87 -11.67 -12.51 -4.43
N ASN A 88 -11.02 -11.96 -3.40
CA ASN A 88 -11.24 -10.57 -3.03
C ASN A 88 -10.56 -9.67 -4.05
N GLU A 89 -11.36 -8.81 -4.68
CA GLU A 89 -10.85 -7.80 -5.57
C GLU A 89 -10.38 -6.58 -4.78
N LEU A 90 -9.17 -6.11 -5.08
CA LEU A 90 -8.50 -5.06 -4.35
C LEU A 90 -8.07 -3.94 -5.30
N MET A 91 -8.20 -2.71 -4.82
CA MET A 91 -7.49 -1.56 -5.37
C MET A 91 -6.24 -1.30 -4.53
N ALA A 92 -5.09 -1.14 -5.19
CA ALA A 92 -3.85 -0.82 -4.52
C ALA A 92 -3.07 0.29 -5.22
N LEU A 93 -2.26 0.99 -4.44
CA LEU A 93 -1.25 1.90 -4.95
C LEU A 93 0.03 1.11 -5.25
N SER A 94 0.58 1.31 -6.43
CA SER A 94 1.82 0.70 -6.90
C SER A 94 3.01 1.57 -6.50
N LEU A 95 3.89 1.06 -5.64
CA LEU A 95 5.07 1.78 -5.14
C LEU A 95 6.35 0.96 -5.35
N LEU A 96 7.46 1.61 -5.73
CA LEU A 96 8.74 0.95 -6.05
C LEU A 96 9.34 0.22 -4.82
N SER A 97 9.28 0.85 -3.66
CA SER A 97 9.74 0.30 -2.38
C SER A 97 8.97 0.99 -1.25
N LEU A 98 8.65 0.26 -0.19
CA LEU A 98 8.10 0.83 1.05
C LEU A 98 9.20 1.32 2.00
N CYS A 99 10.47 0.99 1.72
CA CYS A 99 11.56 1.04 2.69
C CYS A 99 12.65 2.07 2.37
N ASP A 100 12.54 2.82 1.27
CA ASP A 100 13.46 3.92 1.02
C ASP A 100 12.95 5.12 1.83
N GLY A 101 13.65 5.42 2.92
CA GLY A 101 13.21 6.38 3.94
C GLY A 101 12.59 7.61 3.31
N LEU A 102 11.30 7.81 3.59
CA LEU A 102 10.62 9.08 3.35
C LEU A 102 11.35 10.07 4.26
N VAL A 103 12.38 10.73 3.75
CA VAL A 103 13.01 11.87 4.40
C VAL A 103 11.92 12.94 4.36
N ALA A 104 11.10 12.96 5.41
CA ALA A 104 10.25 14.08 5.69
C ALA A 104 11.20 15.24 5.94
N THR A 105 11.39 16.11 4.95
CA THR A 105 11.92 17.44 5.22
C THR A 105 10.90 18.07 6.17
N PRO A 106 11.23 18.30 7.45
CA PRO A 106 10.30 18.95 8.34
C PRO A 106 10.16 20.37 7.80
N THR A 107 9.00 20.73 7.25
CA THR A 107 8.67 22.13 7.09
C THR A 107 8.66 22.71 8.50
N PRO A 108 9.52 23.67 8.86
CA PRO A 108 9.48 24.25 10.19
C PRO A 108 8.19 25.04 10.28
N LEU A 109 7.19 24.49 10.97
CA LEU A 109 6.10 25.31 11.49
C LEU A 109 6.73 26.23 12.53
N PHE A 110 6.93 27.49 12.16
CA PHE A 110 7.12 28.56 13.11
C PHE A 110 5.84 28.69 13.97
N CYS A 111 5.80 27.98 15.08
CA CYS A 111 4.92 28.35 16.18
C CYS A 111 5.57 29.57 16.86
N LYS A 112 5.05 30.76 16.56
CA LYS A 112 5.29 31.95 17.38
C LYS A 112 4.53 31.75 18.70
N ASP A 113 5.21 31.24 19.71
CA ASP A 113 4.69 31.29 21.07
C ASP A 113 4.81 32.73 21.59
N ASN A 114 3.66 33.42 21.60
CA ASN A 114 3.50 34.69 22.30
C ASN A 114 3.52 34.42 23.81
N ILE A 115 4.70 34.49 24.42
CA ILE A 115 4.82 34.54 25.88
C ILE A 115 4.52 35.98 26.33
N HIS A 116 3.30 36.22 26.80
CA HIS A 116 3.02 37.36 27.67
C HIS A 116 3.73 37.15 29.00
N ARG A 117 4.78 37.94 29.26
CA ARG A 117 5.36 38.12 30.59
C ARG A 117 4.44 39.01 31.42
N TYR A 118 3.97 38.51 32.55
CA TYR A 118 3.58 39.34 33.69
C TYR A 118 4.64 39.18 34.79
N SER A 119 5.23 40.31 35.15
CA SER A 119 5.85 40.59 36.45
C SER A 119 5.73 42.08 36.69
#